data_AF-A0AAE5H2N0-F1
#
_entry.id   AF-A0AAE5H2N0-F1
#
_cell.length_a   1.000
_cell.length_b   1.000
_cell.length_c   1.000
_cell.angle_alpha   90.00
_cell.angle_beta   90.00
_cell.angle_gamma   90.00
#
_symmetry.space_group_name_H-M   'P 1'
#
loop_
_entity.id
_entity.type
_entity.pdbx_description
1 polymer ?
#
loop_
_entity_poly.entity_id
_entity_poly.type
_entity_poly.pdbx_seq_one_letter_code
_entity_poly.pdbx_strand_id
1 'polypeptide(L)'
;MYIKFFMKEKTLKKQTDIFYKINNEVDFPIANIGRDSYVCDSVINTGIDYTISNGYAAHNLQIGQFVSVAVGVEFCMNINHNYFNLSTGVSDLFENNSHKENVERHKQKGQIIIQNDVWLGHNSTIMPGVTIHNGAVVAANSHVVKDVPPYAIVGGNPAKVIKYRFKKEIIDKLLAIQWWNWDDEKIRSNNRYFNENVEEFCEKFYNEAIEQKKKIEKLEIEKLAYSYLFFVDFGEKYSITERVLIEFLSKFGMNEDYQLILYVKEEYFEKNEEIIITFNDIITKMLMEMRAKCTVTVCIDSKESERAIFKSVDYFIANRSSDTVLHSCYADENNVRIISGVDVPVF
;
A
#
# COMPACT_ATOMS: atom_id res chain seq x y z
N MET A 1 -22.33 12.14 -2.37
CA MET A 1 -22.39 12.26 -0.91
C MET A 1 -21.05 11.76 -0.36
N TYR A 2 -20.26 12.71 0.11
CA TYR A 2 -18.96 12.42 0.72
C TYR A 2 -19.15 12.05 2.19
N ILE A 3 -18.40 11.08 2.66
CA ILE A 3 -18.40 10.62 4.05
C ILE A 3 -17.18 11.20 4.74
N LYS A 4 -17.41 11.75 5.93
CA LYS A 4 -16.33 12.10 6.86
C LYS A 4 -16.29 11.06 7.97
N PHE A 5 -15.33 10.14 7.88
CA PHE A 5 -15.07 9.19 8.94
C PHE A 5 -14.08 9.79 9.94
N PHE A 6 -14.56 10.08 11.16
CA PHE A 6 -13.77 10.69 12.22
C PHE A 6 -12.99 9.64 13.00
N MET A 7 -11.67 9.71 12.94
CA MET A 7 -10.75 8.94 13.77
C MET A 7 -10.48 9.72 15.06
N LYS A 8 -11.20 9.36 16.13
CA LYS A 8 -10.99 9.90 17.48
C LYS A 8 -9.60 9.55 18.01
N GLU A 9 -9.14 10.38 18.96
CA GLU A 9 -7.88 10.17 19.67
C GLU A 9 -7.70 8.73 20.16
N LYS A 10 -6.59 8.10 19.75
CA LYS A 10 -6.18 6.76 20.21
C LYS A 10 -4.68 6.54 19.99
N THR A 11 -4.07 5.77 20.87
CA THR A 11 -2.75 5.15 20.67
C THR A 11 -2.94 3.65 20.50
N LEU A 12 -2.41 3.07 19.44
CA LEU A 12 -2.59 1.65 19.12
C LEU A 12 -1.36 0.87 19.54
N LYS A 13 -1.50 -0.11 20.42
CA LYS A 13 -0.37 -0.96 20.88
C LYS A 13 -0.08 -2.15 19.99
N LYS A 14 -0.98 -2.45 19.06
CA LYS A 14 -0.86 -3.52 18.08
C LYS A 14 -1.39 -2.98 16.76
N GLN A 15 -0.98 -3.63 15.68
CA GLN A 15 -1.58 -3.37 14.37
C GLN A 15 -3.09 -3.60 14.45
N THR A 16 -3.87 -2.66 13.91
CA THR A 16 -5.32 -2.61 14.11
C THR A 16 -6.01 -2.22 12.82
N ASP A 17 -6.99 -3.03 12.42
CA ASP A 17 -7.93 -2.67 11.36
C ASP A 17 -9.04 -1.79 11.91
N ILE A 18 -9.34 -0.72 11.17
CA ILE A 18 -10.44 0.18 11.44
C ILE A 18 -11.53 -0.08 10.41
N PHE A 19 -12.72 -0.38 10.90
CA PHE A 19 -13.87 -0.70 10.06
C PHE A 19 -14.85 0.47 9.96
N TYR A 20 -15.40 0.66 8.77
CA TYR A 20 -16.54 1.53 8.49
C TYR A 20 -17.72 0.69 8.02
N LYS A 21 -18.93 1.00 8.51
CA LYS A 21 -20.16 0.34 8.06
C LYS A 21 -20.73 1.03 6.85
N ILE A 22 -20.57 0.42 5.67
CA ILE A 22 -21.19 0.89 4.44
C ILE A 22 -22.68 0.62 4.52
N ASN A 23 -23.50 1.63 4.22
CA ASN A 23 -24.97 1.56 4.29
C ASN A 23 -25.50 1.01 5.63
N ASN A 24 -24.74 1.15 6.72
CA ASN A 24 -25.01 0.55 8.04
C ASN A 24 -25.07 -0.98 8.11
N GLU A 25 -24.68 -1.70 7.05
CA GLU A 25 -24.86 -3.15 6.95
C GLU A 25 -23.55 -3.91 6.85
N VAL A 26 -22.58 -3.39 6.10
CA VAL A 26 -21.37 -4.14 5.74
C VAL A 26 -20.12 -3.47 6.30
N ASP A 27 -19.41 -4.17 7.18
CA ASP A 27 -18.10 -3.73 7.67
C ASP A 27 -17.07 -3.75 6.53
N PHE A 28 -16.37 -2.63 6.33
CA PHE A 28 -15.28 -2.45 5.38
C PHE A 28 -14.02 -1.95 6.08
N PRO A 29 -12.85 -2.55 5.82
CA PRO A 29 -11.59 -2.12 6.43
C PRO A 29 -11.14 -0.78 5.82
N ILE A 30 -11.65 0.32 6.36
CA ILE A 30 -11.40 1.68 5.84
C ILE A 30 -9.96 2.14 6.10
N ALA A 31 -9.31 1.60 7.13
CA ALA A 31 -7.90 1.82 7.38
C ALA A 31 -7.25 0.63 8.09
N ASN A 32 -5.96 0.42 7.85
CA ASN A 32 -5.10 -0.38 8.71
C ASN A 32 -4.04 0.55 9.33
N ILE A 33 -3.80 0.41 10.63
CA ILE A 33 -2.84 1.24 11.36
C ILE A 33 -1.88 0.35 12.14
N GLY A 34 -0.58 0.51 11.89
CA GLY A 34 0.50 -0.21 12.55
C GLY A 34 0.61 0.08 14.04
N ARG A 35 1.34 -0.79 14.74
CA ARG A 35 1.53 -0.66 16.19
C ARG A 35 2.31 0.60 16.56
N ASP A 36 2.07 1.06 17.79
CA ASP A 36 2.62 2.26 18.43
C ASP A 36 2.44 3.56 17.63
N SER A 37 1.58 3.53 16.62
CA SER A 37 1.06 4.72 15.97
C SER A 37 -0.08 5.31 16.81
N TYR A 38 -0.19 6.64 16.79
CA TYR A 38 -1.30 7.34 17.39
C TYR A 38 -1.97 8.29 16.38
N VAL A 39 -3.27 8.46 16.56
CA VAL A 39 -4.08 9.38 15.76
C VAL A 39 -4.84 10.28 16.71
N CYS A 40 -4.76 11.60 16.49
CA CYS A 40 -5.54 12.59 17.21
C CYS A 40 -6.57 13.20 16.26
N ASP A 41 -7.86 13.07 16.58
CA ASP A 41 -9.00 13.73 15.92
C ASP A 41 -8.80 14.09 14.43
N SER A 42 -8.64 13.06 13.61
CA SER A 42 -8.35 13.16 12.18
C SER A 42 -9.51 12.62 11.35
N VAL A 43 -9.54 12.93 10.06
CA VAL A 43 -10.67 12.61 9.19
C VAL A 43 -10.22 11.85 7.94
N ILE A 44 -10.90 10.75 7.64
CA ILE A 44 -10.89 10.16 6.30
C ILE A 44 -12.09 10.73 5.55
N ASN A 45 -11.82 11.54 4.52
CA ASN A 45 -12.83 12.11 3.65
C ASN A 45 -12.93 11.26 2.38
N THR A 46 -14.04 10.52 2.23
CA THR A 46 -14.16 9.48 1.21
C THR A 46 -15.50 9.41 0.52
N GLY A 47 -15.50 9.11 -0.78
CA GLY A 47 -16.69 8.82 -1.60
C GLY A 47 -17.09 7.34 -1.59
N ILE A 48 -16.70 6.57 -0.56
CA ILE A 48 -16.79 5.09 -0.55
C ILE A 48 -18.21 4.54 -0.76
N ASP A 49 -19.27 5.21 -0.26
CA ASP A 49 -20.66 4.74 -0.45
C ASP A 49 -21.08 4.72 -1.93
N TYR A 50 -20.51 5.58 -2.78
CA TYR A 50 -20.71 5.56 -4.25
C TYR A 50 -19.84 4.53 -4.94
N THR A 51 -18.71 4.20 -4.31
CA THR A 51 -17.65 3.42 -4.93
C THR A 51 -17.97 1.91 -4.83
N ILE A 52 -18.64 1.49 -3.75
CA ILE A 52 -18.98 0.09 -3.53
C ILE A 52 -20.30 -0.30 -4.19
N SER A 53 -21.23 0.64 -4.40
CA SER A 53 -22.43 0.39 -5.20
C SER A 53 -22.12 0.05 -6.67
N ASN A 54 -20.94 0.46 -7.17
CA ASN A 54 -20.49 0.21 -8.55
C ASN A 54 -19.36 -0.85 -8.66
N GLY A 55 -19.06 -1.57 -7.57
CA GLY A 55 -18.10 -2.68 -7.55
C GLY A 55 -16.68 -2.30 -7.09
N TYR A 56 -16.17 -3.07 -6.12
CA TYR A 56 -14.76 -3.34 -5.70
C TYR A 56 -13.71 -2.20 -5.58
N ALA A 57 -14.01 -0.95 -5.97
CA ALA A 57 -13.04 0.14 -6.18
C ALA A 57 -12.71 0.97 -4.93
N ALA A 58 -13.00 0.46 -3.72
CA ALA A 58 -12.86 1.24 -2.50
C ALA A 58 -11.42 1.23 -1.96
N HIS A 59 -10.79 2.39 -1.95
CA HIS A 59 -9.49 2.58 -1.31
C HIS A 59 -9.58 2.50 0.22
N ASN A 60 -8.60 1.88 0.86
CA ASN A 60 -8.34 2.00 2.29
C ASN A 60 -7.07 2.83 2.54
N LEU A 61 -6.99 3.38 3.75
CA LEU A 61 -5.82 4.09 4.24
C LEU A 61 -4.86 3.11 4.92
N GLN A 62 -3.60 3.09 4.50
CA GLN A 62 -2.57 2.23 5.08
C GLN A 62 -1.60 3.09 5.90
N ILE A 63 -1.48 2.84 7.21
CA ILE A 63 -0.56 3.57 8.10
C ILE A 63 0.38 2.58 8.79
N GLY A 64 1.68 2.86 8.72
CA GLY A 64 2.74 2.05 9.31
C GLY A 64 2.83 2.16 10.82
N GLN A 65 3.97 1.71 11.35
CA GLN A 65 4.27 1.66 12.78
C GLN A 65 4.89 2.98 13.25
N PHE A 66 4.70 3.32 14.53
CA PHE A 66 5.27 4.51 15.17
C PHE A 66 4.92 5.84 14.48
N VAL A 67 3.79 5.90 13.77
CA VAL A 67 3.33 7.09 13.07
C VAL A 67 2.60 8.02 14.04
N SER A 68 2.93 9.30 13.94
CA SER A 68 2.34 10.38 14.72
C SER A 68 1.37 11.18 13.85
N VAL A 69 0.07 11.01 14.03
CA VAL A 69 -0.96 11.78 13.30
C VAL A 69 -1.58 12.83 14.21
N ALA A 70 -1.25 14.10 13.97
CA ALA A 70 -1.75 15.22 14.76
C ALA A 70 -3.24 15.52 14.49
N VAL A 71 -3.83 16.36 15.34
CA VAL A 71 -5.22 16.83 15.21
C VAL A 71 -5.50 17.40 13.82
N GLY A 72 -6.66 17.06 13.26
CA GLY A 72 -7.21 17.68 12.06
C GLY A 72 -6.55 17.25 10.75
N VAL A 73 -5.71 16.21 10.75
CA VAL A 73 -5.18 15.65 9.50
C VAL A 73 -6.33 15.07 8.68
N GLU A 74 -6.38 15.43 7.40
CA GLU A 74 -7.40 14.98 6.45
C GLU A 74 -6.79 14.06 5.38
N PHE A 75 -7.35 12.86 5.23
CA PHE A 75 -7.00 11.89 4.20
C PHE A 75 -8.10 11.85 3.14
N CYS A 76 -7.80 12.28 1.92
CA CYS A 76 -8.74 12.33 0.82
C CYS A 76 -8.69 11.03 0.00
N MET A 77 -9.80 10.28 -0.13
CA MET A 77 -9.86 9.03 -0.89
C MET A 77 -11.13 8.93 -1.71
N ASN A 78 -11.13 8.30 -2.89
CA ASN A 78 -12.36 8.08 -3.67
C ASN A 78 -13.20 9.34 -3.97
N ILE A 79 -12.58 10.52 -4.05
CA ILE A 79 -13.29 11.81 -4.23
C ILE A 79 -12.96 12.49 -5.56
N ASN A 80 -12.39 11.75 -6.52
CA ASN A 80 -12.01 12.31 -7.81
C ASN A 80 -13.22 12.57 -8.71
N HIS A 81 -13.10 13.57 -9.59
CA HIS A 81 -14.05 13.88 -10.66
C HIS A 81 -13.35 13.82 -12.00
N ASN A 82 -14.09 13.43 -13.04
CA ASN A 82 -13.57 13.46 -14.39
C ASN A 82 -13.61 14.89 -14.96
N TYR A 83 -12.45 15.54 -14.96
CA TYR A 83 -12.26 16.88 -15.51
C TYR A 83 -11.99 16.91 -17.01
N PHE A 84 -12.01 15.77 -17.70
CA PHE A 84 -12.00 15.68 -19.16
C PHE A 84 -13.40 15.73 -19.77
N ASN A 85 -14.44 15.54 -18.97
CA ASN A 85 -15.82 15.70 -19.41
C ASN A 85 -16.17 17.18 -19.63
N LEU A 86 -17.21 17.43 -20.44
CA LEU A 86 -17.75 18.77 -20.64
C LEU A 86 -18.21 19.41 -19.31
N SER A 87 -18.77 18.61 -18.41
CA SER A 87 -19.13 18.99 -17.04
C SER A 87 -18.36 18.13 -16.05
N THR A 88 -17.85 18.76 -14.99
CA THR A 88 -17.30 18.06 -13.82
C THR A 88 -18.35 17.75 -12.76
N GLY A 89 -19.58 18.24 -12.94
CA GLY A 89 -20.71 18.00 -12.05
C GLY A 89 -21.57 16.84 -12.50
N VAL A 90 -22.20 16.18 -11.53
CA VAL A 90 -23.23 15.16 -11.75
C VAL A 90 -24.58 15.87 -11.86
N SER A 91 -25.37 15.55 -12.89
CA SER A 91 -26.72 16.06 -13.07
C SER A 91 -27.57 15.08 -13.86
N ASP A 92 -28.78 14.83 -13.37
CA ASP A 92 -29.81 14.03 -14.04
C ASP A 92 -30.15 14.55 -15.45
N LEU A 93 -29.86 15.83 -15.73
CA LEU A 93 -30.00 16.42 -17.06
C LEU A 93 -29.06 15.81 -18.11
N PHE A 94 -27.97 15.18 -17.67
CA PHE A 94 -27.01 14.46 -18.51
C PHE A 94 -27.27 12.94 -18.52
N GLU A 95 -28.17 12.42 -17.68
CA GLU A 95 -28.48 11.00 -17.56
C GLU A 95 -29.36 10.52 -18.72
N ASN A 96 -28.74 10.32 -19.88
CA ASN A 96 -29.30 9.41 -20.88
C ASN A 96 -28.70 8.02 -20.66
N ASN A 97 -29.55 7.07 -20.30
CA ASN A 97 -29.27 5.66 -19.93
C ASN A 97 -28.53 4.80 -20.99
N SER A 98 -27.90 5.40 -22.01
CA SER A 98 -27.26 4.70 -23.14
C SER A 98 -25.75 4.89 -23.24
N HIS A 99 -25.11 5.66 -22.35
CA HIS A 99 -23.66 5.85 -22.37
C HIS A 99 -23.01 5.14 -21.18
N LYS A 100 -22.28 4.06 -21.48
CA LYS A 100 -21.35 3.45 -20.52
C LYS A 100 -20.37 4.52 -20.07
N GLU A 101 -20.26 4.75 -18.76
CA GLU A 101 -19.21 5.61 -18.22
C GLU A 101 -17.85 5.17 -18.76
N ASN A 102 -17.09 6.12 -19.31
CA ASN A 102 -15.72 5.83 -19.72
C ASN A 102 -14.85 5.80 -18.46
N VAL A 103 -14.58 4.59 -17.98
CA VAL A 103 -13.83 4.28 -16.75
C VAL A 103 -12.42 4.89 -16.79
N GLU A 104 -11.76 4.91 -17.95
CA GLU A 104 -10.42 5.51 -18.09
C GLU A 104 -10.41 7.00 -17.74
N ARG A 105 -11.52 7.70 -17.96
CA ARG A 105 -11.63 9.13 -17.69
C ARG A 105 -12.00 9.45 -16.23
N HIS A 106 -12.42 8.45 -15.45
CA HIS A 106 -12.77 8.57 -14.03
C HIS A 106 -11.75 7.85 -13.12
N LYS A 107 -10.51 7.68 -13.58
CA LYS A 107 -9.50 6.92 -12.84
C LYS A 107 -9.26 7.53 -11.45
N GLN A 108 -9.35 6.69 -10.42
CA GLN A 108 -8.93 7.05 -9.07
C GLN A 108 -7.40 7.15 -9.02
N LYS A 109 -6.86 7.78 -7.98
CA LYS A 109 -5.42 8.03 -7.87
C LYS A 109 -4.66 7.00 -7.02
N GLY A 110 -5.30 5.91 -6.60
CA GLY A 110 -4.68 4.90 -5.75
C GLY A 110 -4.81 5.14 -4.25
N GLN A 111 -4.30 4.19 -3.46
CA GLN A 111 -4.34 4.20 -2.00
C GLN A 111 -3.42 5.27 -1.42
N ILE A 112 -3.70 5.71 -0.20
CA ILE A 112 -2.75 6.49 0.59
C ILE A 112 -1.96 5.52 1.45
N ILE A 113 -0.63 5.56 1.33
CA ILE A 113 0.28 4.72 2.11
C ILE A 113 1.17 5.64 2.95
N ILE A 114 1.04 5.55 4.26
CA ILE A 114 1.93 6.20 5.22
C ILE A 114 2.84 5.12 5.79
N GLN A 115 4.14 5.20 5.54
CA GLN A 115 5.09 4.24 6.09
C GLN A 115 5.42 4.53 7.56
N ASN A 116 6.54 4.01 8.07
CA ASN A 116 6.84 3.98 9.50
C ASN A 116 7.52 5.27 9.97
N ASP A 117 7.41 5.60 11.27
CA ASP A 117 8.05 6.79 11.90
C ASP A 117 7.70 8.13 11.20
N VAL A 118 6.54 8.20 10.54
CA VAL A 118 6.08 9.42 9.88
C VAL A 118 5.43 10.35 10.90
N TRP A 119 5.68 11.66 10.77
CA TRP A 119 4.95 12.68 11.53
C TRP A 119 4.10 13.55 10.61
N LEU A 120 2.77 13.48 10.78
CA LEU A 120 1.81 14.31 10.07
C LEU A 120 1.38 15.49 10.97
N GLY A 121 1.77 16.69 10.57
CA GLY A 121 1.50 17.93 11.31
C GLY A 121 0.03 18.35 11.28
N HIS A 122 -0.35 19.14 12.29
CA HIS A 122 -1.72 19.62 12.48
C HIS A 122 -2.35 20.19 11.20
N ASN A 123 -3.59 19.79 10.90
CA ASN A 123 -4.36 20.23 9.73
C ASN A 123 -3.68 20.03 8.36
N SER A 124 -2.74 19.07 8.23
CA SER A 124 -2.25 18.70 6.90
C SER A 124 -3.29 17.88 6.13
N THR A 125 -3.39 18.09 4.81
CA THR A 125 -4.22 17.29 3.91
C THR A 125 -3.35 16.37 3.07
N ILE A 126 -3.69 15.09 3.03
CA ILE A 126 -3.01 14.07 2.23
C ILE A 126 -3.93 13.64 1.09
N MET A 127 -3.49 13.85 -0.15
CA MET A 127 -4.27 13.54 -1.35
C MET A 127 -4.15 12.06 -1.75
N PRO A 128 -5.12 11.52 -2.52
CA PRO A 128 -5.11 10.11 -2.89
C PRO A 128 -3.89 9.77 -3.77
N GLY A 129 -3.39 8.54 -3.63
CA GLY A 129 -2.23 8.03 -4.37
C GLY A 129 -0.87 8.37 -3.81
N VAL A 130 -0.83 9.11 -2.69
CA VAL A 130 0.43 9.54 -2.09
C VAL A 130 1.00 8.44 -1.19
N THR A 131 2.28 8.16 -1.37
CA THR A 131 3.12 7.45 -0.41
C THR A 131 3.99 8.43 0.38
N ILE A 132 3.85 8.42 1.71
CA ILE A 132 4.72 9.17 2.62
C ILE A 132 5.70 8.19 3.23
N HIS A 133 6.95 8.25 2.78
CA HIS A 133 7.94 7.23 3.07
C HIS A 133 8.53 7.35 4.49
N ASN A 134 9.21 6.28 4.91
CA ASN A 134 9.73 6.10 6.27
C ASN A 134 10.42 7.35 6.83
N GLY A 135 10.05 7.76 8.04
CA GLY A 135 10.68 8.86 8.76
C GLY A 135 10.35 10.26 8.25
N ALA A 136 9.48 10.42 7.25
CA ALA A 136 9.13 11.74 6.73
C ALA A 136 8.35 12.60 7.74
N VAL A 137 8.43 13.92 7.58
CA VAL A 137 7.69 14.91 8.39
C VAL A 137 6.90 15.83 7.47
N VAL A 138 5.61 15.95 7.72
CA VAL A 138 4.72 16.90 7.04
C VAL A 138 4.45 18.05 7.99
N ALA A 139 4.86 19.26 7.62
CA ALA A 139 4.59 20.45 8.42
C ALA A 139 3.08 20.72 8.54
N ALA A 140 2.66 21.40 9.62
CA ALA A 140 1.27 21.77 9.82
C ALA A 140 0.70 22.59 8.63
N ASN A 141 -0.59 22.43 8.35
CA ASN A 141 -1.34 23.08 7.26
C ASN A 141 -0.77 22.82 5.86
N SER A 142 -0.05 21.71 5.66
CA SER A 142 0.50 21.36 4.34
C SER A 142 -0.50 20.57 3.50
N HIS A 143 -0.44 20.74 2.17
CA HIS A 143 -1.28 20.01 1.23
C HIS A 143 -0.42 19.09 0.36
N VAL A 144 -0.37 17.81 0.72
CA VAL A 144 0.52 16.81 0.12
C VAL A 144 -0.16 16.18 -1.09
N VAL A 145 0.38 16.47 -2.28
CA VAL A 145 -0.18 16.05 -3.59
C VAL A 145 0.73 15.09 -4.36
N LYS A 146 1.88 14.74 -3.80
CA LYS A 146 2.90 13.84 -4.36
C LYS A 146 3.61 13.11 -3.23
N ASP A 147 4.25 12.00 -3.57
CA ASP A 147 5.03 11.19 -2.63
C ASP A 147 6.10 12.03 -1.91
N VAL A 148 6.33 11.68 -0.63
CA VAL A 148 7.27 12.37 0.24
C VAL A 148 8.46 11.45 0.53
N PRO A 149 9.69 11.78 0.08
CA PRO A 149 10.84 10.91 0.23
C PRO A 149 11.16 10.55 1.68
N PRO A 150 11.85 9.41 1.92
CA PRO A 150 12.24 9.01 3.26
C PRO A 150 12.99 10.12 4.01
N TYR A 151 12.62 10.35 5.26
CA TYR A 151 13.23 11.36 6.14
C TYR A 151 13.18 12.81 5.62
N ALA A 152 12.42 13.10 4.56
CA ALA A 152 12.20 14.45 4.10
C ALA A 152 11.26 15.21 5.05
N ILE A 153 11.48 16.51 5.19
CA ILE A 153 10.55 17.44 5.82
C ILE A 153 9.91 18.26 4.71
N VAL A 154 8.60 18.15 4.56
CA VAL A 154 7.83 18.87 3.54
C VAL A 154 6.92 19.91 4.18
N GLY A 155 6.61 20.96 3.43
CA GLY A 155 5.56 21.90 3.82
C GLY A 155 5.04 22.77 2.68
N GLY A 156 3.90 23.42 2.92
CA GLY A 156 3.24 24.34 1.98
C GLY A 156 2.07 23.72 1.21
N ASN A 157 1.51 24.51 0.28
CA ASN A 157 0.42 24.10 -0.60
C ASN A 157 0.72 24.55 -2.05
N PRO A 158 1.10 23.64 -2.97
CA PRO A 158 1.38 22.22 -2.72
C PRO A 158 2.64 22.05 -1.85
N ALA A 159 2.68 20.98 -1.06
CA ALA A 159 3.81 20.67 -0.19
C ALA A 159 5.08 20.40 -1.01
N LYS A 160 6.20 20.98 -0.58
CA LYS A 160 7.53 20.79 -1.20
C LYS A 160 8.54 20.39 -0.13
N VAL A 161 9.58 19.67 -0.53
CA VAL A 161 10.71 19.37 0.34
C VAL A 161 11.37 20.67 0.79
N ILE A 162 11.44 20.87 2.11
CA ILE A 162 12.12 21.99 2.78
C ILE A 162 13.57 21.58 3.05
N LYS A 163 13.76 20.41 3.66
CA LYS A 163 15.06 19.81 3.98
C LYS A 163 14.89 18.32 4.30
N TYR A 164 15.98 17.63 4.56
CA TYR A 164 15.97 16.28 5.14
C TYR A 164 16.29 16.34 6.64
N ARG A 165 15.75 15.38 7.42
CA ARG A 165 16.05 15.24 8.87
C ARG A 165 17.54 15.01 9.11
N PHE A 166 18.17 14.21 8.24
CA PHE A 166 19.55 13.78 8.36
C PHE A 166 20.30 13.87 7.03
N LYS A 167 21.62 13.67 7.07
CA LYS A 167 22.44 13.50 5.87
C LYS A 167 22.08 12.18 5.16
N LYS A 168 22.32 12.12 3.85
CA LYS A 168 21.95 10.97 3.02
C LYS A 168 22.55 9.66 3.57
N GLU A 169 23.80 9.68 4.03
CA GLU A 169 24.48 8.49 4.54
C GLU A 169 23.78 7.92 5.78
N ILE A 170 23.23 8.79 6.63
CA ILE A 170 22.47 8.37 7.83
C ILE A 170 21.10 7.82 7.42
N ILE A 171 20.44 8.47 6.45
CA ILE A 171 19.16 7.99 5.90
C ILE A 171 19.32 6.59 5.32
N ASP A 172 20.34 6.37 4.49
CA ASP A 172 20.62 5.06 3.88
C ASP A 172 20.86 3.99 4.95
N LYS A 173 21.57 4.32 6.04
CA LYS A 173 21.79 3.41 7.17
C LYS A 173 20.49 3.11 7.95
N LEU A 174 19.66 4.11 8.22
CA LEU A 174 18.40 3.92 8.93
C LEU A 174 17.41 3.06 8.12
N LEU A 175 17.32 3.28 6.81
CA LEU A 175 16.54 2.44 5.89
C LEU A 175 17.11 1.02 5.79
N ALA A 176 18.41 0.84 6.04
CA ALA A 176 18.97 -0.49 6.18
C ALA A 176 18.55 -1.16 7.50
N ILE A 177 18.59 -0.42 8.60
CA ILE A 177 18.34 -0.92 9.96
C ILE A 177 16.86 -1.26 10.19
N GLN A 178 15.93 -0.43 9.67
CA GLN A 178 14.48 -0.58 9.83
C GLN A 178 14.05 -0.92 11.26
N TRP A 179 14.47 -0.09 12.22
CA TRP A 179 14.29 -0.35 13.65
C TRP A 179 12.82 -0.55 14.05
N TRP A 180 11.87 0.01 13.29
CA TRP A 180 10.43 -0.18 13.52
C TRP A 180 10.00 -1.66 13.46
N ASN A 181 10.76 -2.50 12.76
CA ASN A 181 10.52 -3.95 12.71
C ASN A 181 11.15 -4.73 13.87
N TRP A 182 11.89 -4.08 14.76
CA TRP A 182 12.47 -4.75 15.93
C TRP A 182 11.37 -5.16 16.92
N ASP A 183 11.58 -6.26 17.63
CA ASP A 183 10.74 -6.62 18.76
C ASP A 183 10.85 -5.61 19.92
N ASP A 184 9.91 -5.70 20.85
CA ASP A 184 9.83 -4.82 22.02
C ASP A 184 11.08 -4.88 22.91
N GLU A 185 11.69 -6.06 23.05
CA GLU A 185 12.82 -6.26 23.94
C GLU A 185 14.06 -5.57 23.38
N LYS A 186 14.30 -5.69 22.07
CA LYS A 186 15.38 -5.03 21.37
C LYS A 186 15.19 -3.52 21.40
N ILE A 187 13.98 -3.00 21.22
CA ILE A 187 13.73 -1.55 21.36
C ILE A 187 14.01 -1.09 22.79
N ARG A 188 13.47 -1.76 23.81
CA ARG A 188 13.65 -1.37 25.22
C ARG A 188 15.12 -1.40 25.65
N SER A 189 15.85 -2.44 25.27
CA SER A 189 17.27 -2.61 25.60
C SER A 189 18.16 -1.55 24.94
N ASN A 190 17.67 -0.89 23.90
CA ASN A 190 18.40 0.11 23.11
C ASN A 190 17.72 1.50 23.16
N ASN A 191 16.81 1.73 24.12
CA ASN A 191 15.97 2.92 24.18
C ASN A 191 16.76 4.25 24.24
N ARG A 192 17.98 4.24 24.79
CA ARG A 192 18.85 5.40 24.91
C ARG A 192 19.08 6.10 23.57
N TYR A 193 19.28 5.31 22.50
CA TYR A 193 19.58 5.84 21.17
C TYR A 193 18.43 6.64 20.55
N PHE A 194 17.19 6.40 20.98
CA PHE A 194 16.01 7.11 20.45
C PHE A 194 15.90 8.55 20.96
N ASN A 195 16.64 8.89 22.02
CA ASN A 195 16.70 10.24 22.58
C ASN A 195 18.10 10.86 22.50
N GLU A 196 19.05 10.16 21.89
CA GLU A 196 20.46 10.53 21.83
C GLU A 196 20.94 10.67 20.36
N ASN A 197 22.16 10.24 20.07
CA ASN A 197 22.86 10.49 18.81
C ASN A 197 22.53 9.41 17.76
N VAL A 198 22.00 9.84 16.61
CA VAL A 198 21.60 8.96 15.50
C VAL A 198 22.79 8.34 14.77
N GLU A 199 23.94 9.00 14.76
CA GLU A 199 25.18 8.48 14.19
C GLU A 199 25.70 7.28 14.99
N GLU A 200 25.74 7.36 16.33
CA GLU A 200 26.15 6.24 17.20
C GLU A 200 25.21 5.03 17.02
N PHE A 201 23.91 5.29 16.93
CA PHE A 201 22.92 4.26 16.61
C PHE A 201 23.25 3.56 15.28
N CYS A 202 23.51 4.35 14.25
CA CYS A 202 23.84 3.82 12.93
C CYS A 202 25.15 3.03 12.93
N GLU A 203 26.19 3.50 13.62
CA GLU A 203 27.46 2.78 13.75
C GLU A 203 27.28 1.43 14.45
N LYS A 204 26.40 1.37 15.46
CA LYS A 204 26.14 0.15 16.22
C LYS A 204 25.40 -0.91 15.42
N PHE A 205 24.33 -0.54 14.69
CA PHE A 205 23.37 -1.51 14.14
C PHE A 205 23.45 -1.70 12.62
N TYR A 206 24.14 -0.82 11.89
CA TYR A 206 24.16 -0.90 10.43
C TYR A 206 24.79 -2.21 9.92
N ASN A 207 25.93 -2.62 10.48
CA ASN A 207 26.60 -3.85 10.03
C ASN A 207 25.74 -5.09 10.30
N GLU A 208 25.07 -5.16 11.46
CA GLU A 208 24.13 -6.23 11.79
C GLU A 208 22.99 -6.30 10.77
N ALA A 209 22.39 -5.15 10.44
CA ALA A 209 21.30 -5.06 9.49
C ALA A 209 21.72 -5.51 8.08
N ILE A 210 22.91 -5.12 7.62
CA ILE A 210 23.43 -5.56 6.32
C ILE A 210 23.68 -7.07 6.30
N GLU A 211 24.25 -7.65 7.37
CA GLU A 211 24.45 -9.10 7.45
C GLU A 211 23.12 -9.87 7.47
N GLN A 212 22.10 -9.36 8.16
CA GLN A 212 20.76 -9.94 8.12
C GLN A 212 20.17 -9.90 6.70
N LYS A 213 20.34 -8.79 5.97
CA LYS A 213 19.88 -8.69 4.58
C LYS A 213 20.58 -9.66 3.63
N LYS A 214 21.86 -9.95 3.85
CA LYS A 214 22.62 -10.91 3.03
C LYS A 214 22.16 -12.35 3.23
N LYS A 215 21.63 -12.68 4.41
CA LYS A 215 21.10 -14.03 4.71
C LYS A 215 19.76 -14.32 4.05
N ILE A 216 19.08 -13.30 3.51
CA ILE A 216 17.82 -13.50 2.79
C ILE A 216 18.10 -14.30 1.53
N GLU A 217 17.59 -15.53 1.51
CA GLU A 217 17.76 -16.47 0.40
C GLU A 217 17.16 -15.88 -0.88
N LYS A 218 17.75 -16.26 -2.02
CA LYS A 218 17.25 -15.83 -3.32
C LYS A 218 16.16 -16.80 -3.75
N LEU A 219 14.95 -16.29 -3.95
CA LEU A 219 13.90 -17.01 -4.65
C LEU A 219 14.29 -17.16 -6.13
N GLU A 220 14.37 -18.40 -6.61
CA GLU A 220 14.64 -18.71 -8.01
C GLU A 220 13.38 -18.52 -8.86
N ILE A 221 13.01 -17.26 -9.09
CA ILE A 221 11.99 -16.89 -10.07
C ILE A 221 12.69 -16.18 -11.24
N GLU A 222 12.50 -16.71 -12.44
CA GLU A 222 12.96 -16.06 -13.67
C GLU A 222 12.15 -14.78 -13.89
N LYS A 223 12.85 -13.63 -13.89
CA LYS A 223 12.26 -12.32 -14.13
C LYS A 223 12.11 -12.08 -15.63
N LEU A 224 10.89 -11.78 -16.07
CA LEU A 224 10.60 -11.36 -17.44
C LEU A 224 10.72 -9.82 -17.59
N ALA A 225 10.41 -9.29 -18.77
CA ALA A 225 10.55 -7.87 -19.05
C ALA A 225 9.58 -6.99 -18.22
N TYR A 226 8.39 -7.51 -17.92
CA TYR A 226 7.40 -6.86 -17.05
C TYR A 226 6.86 -7.85 -16.01
N SER A 227 7.49 -7.90 -14.84
CA SER A 227 7.09 -8.80 -13.75
C SER A 227 6.29 -8.07 -12.66
N TYR A 228 5.06 -8.53 -12.43
CA TYR A 228 4.13 -8.00 -11.44
C TYR A 228 4.01 -8.97 -10.26
N LEU A 229 4.14 -8.44 -9.03
CA LEU A 229 3.93 -9.19 -7.80
C LEU A 229 2.59 -8.83 -7.17
N PHE A 230 1.82 -9.85 -6.81
CA PHE A 230 0.60 -9.70 -6.01
C PHE A 230 0.57 -10.74 -4.90
N PHE A 231 0.40 -10.28 -3.66
CA PHE A 231 0.15 -11.16 -2.52
C PHE A 231 -1.33 -11.51 -2.48
N VAL A 232 -1.60 -12.81 -2.61
CA VAL A 232 -2.96 -13.36 -2.66
C VAL A 232 -3.71 -13.08 -1.37
N ASP A 233 -4.98 -12.67 -1.50
CA ASP A 233 -5.83 -12.21 -0.39
C ASP A 233 -7.15 -12.99 -0.27
N PHE A 234 -7.21 -14.26 -0.67
CA PHE A 234 -8.43 -15.10 -0.65
C PHE A 234 -9.16 -15.18 0.70
N GLY A 235 -8.43 -15.07 1.81
CA GLY A 235 -9.02 -15.08 3.14
C GLY A 235 -9.78 -13.80 3.50
N GLU A 236 -9.65 -12.74 2.69
CA GLU A 236 -10.19 -11.43 2.99
C GLU A 236 -11.57 -11.22 2.39
N LYS A 237 -12.48 -10.63 3.18
CA LYS A 237 -13.86 -10.33 2.76
C LYS A 237 -13.94 -9.46 1.49
N TYR A 238 -12.93 -8.61 1.27
CA TYR A 238 -12.81 -7.73 0.10
C TYR A 238 -11.57 -8.08 -0.73
N SER A 239 -11.34 -9.38 -0.91
CA SER A 239 -10.31 -9.92 -1.79
C SER A 239 -10.40 -9.30 -3.18
N ILE A 240 -9.25 -8.96 -3.76
CA ILE A 240 -9.12 -8.51 -5.15
C ILE A 240 -8.36 -9.51 -6.03
N THR A 241 -8.00 -10.68 -5.51
CA THR A 241 -7.19 -11.68 -6.21
C THR A 241 -7.76 -12.06 -7.58
N GLU A 242 -9.04 -12.44 -7.63
CA GLU A 242 -9.70 -12.84 -8.88
C GLU A 242 -9.68 -11.71 -9.91
N ARG A 243 -9.98 -10.48 -9.47
CA ARG A 243 -9.99 -9.31 -10.35
C ARG A 243 -8.60 -9.00 -10.90
N VAL A 244 -7.57 -9.02 -10.06
CA VAL A 244 -6.18 -8.81 -10.48
C VAL A 244 -5.80 -9.83 -11.56
N LEU A 245 -6.13 -11.10 -11.36
CA LEU A 245 -5.87 -12.16 -12.35
C LEU A 245 -6.61 -11.89 -13.67
N ILE A 246 -7.93 -11.66 -13.62
CA ILE A 246 -8.75 -11.46 -14.81
C ILE A 246 -8.32 -10.22 -15.60
N GLU A 247 -8.09 -9.09 -14.92
CA GLU A 247 -7.67 -7.86 -15.59
C GLU A 247 -6.25 -7.97 -16.17
N PHE A 248 -5.35 -8.69 -15.49
CA PHE A 248 -4.02 -8.96 -16.02
C PHE A 248 -4.10 -9.79 -17.30
N LEU A 249 -4.83 -10.91 -17.29
CA LEU A 249 -5.01 -11.78 -18.45
C LEU A 249 -5.73 -11.05 -19.59
N SER A 250 -6.73 -10.23 -19.27
CA SER A 250 -7.45 -9.44 -20.26
C SER A 250 -6.55 -8.41 -20.95
N LYS A 251 -5.63 -7.77 -20.21
CA LYS A 251 -4.77 -6.72 -20.75
C LYS A 251 -3.50 -7.24 -21.41
N PHE A 252 -2.85 -8.22 -20.80
CA PHE A 252 -1.52 -8.68 -21.17
C PHE A 252 -1.47 -10.14 -21.64
N GLY A 253 -2.60 -10.85 -21.63
CA GLY A 253 -2.67 -12.28 -21.91
C GLY A 253 -1.98 -12.73 -23.19
N MET A 254 -1.93 -11.90 -24.24
CA MET A 254 -1.33 -12.24 -25.53
C MET A 254 0.16 -11.87 -25.66
N ASN A 255 0.79 -11.39 -24.59
CA ASN A 255 2.18 -10.92 -24.61
C ASN A 255 3.07 -11.76 -23.69
N GLU A 256 4.11 -12.37 -24.25
CA GLU A 256 5.09 -13.22 -23.56
C GLU A 256 6.06 -12.46 -22.64
N ASP A 257 6.17 -11.14 -22.83
CA ASP A 257 7.04 -10.28 -22.02
C ASP A 257 6.50 -10.06 -20.59
N TYR A 258 5.24 -10.41 -20.34
CA TYR A 258 4.51 -10.09 -19.11
C TYR A 258 4.37 -11.31 -18.21
N GLN A 259 4.65 -11.10 -16.92
CA GLN A 259 4.50 -12.10 -15.87
C GLN A 259 3.68 -11.55 -14.69
N LEU A 260 2.74 -12.35 -14.19
CA LEU A 260 2.09 -12.14 -12.90
C LEU A 260 2.52 -13.23 -11.92
N ILE A 261 3.13 -12.83 -10.81
CA ILE A 261 3.50 -13.71 -9.72
C ILE A 261 2.49 -13.53 -8.59
N LEU A 262 1.76 -14.60 -8.30
CA LEU A 262 0.80 -14.71 -7.23
C LEU A 262 1.49 -15.36 -6.03
N TYR A 263 1.86 -14.55 -5.04
CA TYR A 263 2.52 -15.03 -3.83
C TYR A 263 1.49 -15.51 -2.82
N VAL A 264 1.62 -16.75 -2.39
CA VAL A 264 0.81 -17.41 -1.37
C VAL A 264 1.75 -17.72 -0.20
N LYS A 265 1.41 -17.21 0.99
CA LYS A 265 2.19 -17.51 2.19
C LYS A 265 2.06 -18.99 2.53
N GLU A 266 3.17 -19.64 2.86
CA GLU A 266 3.22 -21.06 3.23
C GLU A 266 2.22 -21.39 4.36
N GLU A 267 2.15 -20.56 5.42
CA GLU A 267 1.19 -20.74 6.50
C GLU A 267 -0.28 -20.71 6.05
N TYR A 268 -0.59 -19.99 4.97
CA TYR A 268 -1.93 -19.97 4.40
C TYR A 268 -2.17 -21.22 3.55
N PHE A 269 -1.17 -21.63 2.76
CA PHE A 269 -1.21 -22.85 1.96
C PHE A 269 -1.43 -24.09 2.84
N GLU A 270 -0.67 -24.25 3.92
CA GLU A 270 -0.79 -25.40 4.84
C GLU A 270 -2.20 -25.56 5.43
N LYS A 271 -2.94 -24.45 5.59
CA LYS A 271 -4.31 -24.46 6.12
C LYS A 271 -5.38 -24.58 5.04
N ASN A 272 -5.04 -24.33 3.77
CA ASN A 272 -5.98 -24.17 2.66
C ASN A 272 -5.49 -24.86 1.38
N GLU A 273 -4.76 -25.97 1.51
CA GLU A 273 -4.06 -26.65 0.41
C GLU A 273 -5.00 -26.95 -0.77
N GLU A 274 -6.17 -27.56 -0.51
CA GLU A 274 -7.15 -27.89 -1.56
C GLU A 274 -7.64 -26.66 -2.32
N ILE A 275 -7.80 -25.52 -1.64
CA ILE A 275 -8.24 -24.26 -2.26
C ILE A 275 -7.16 -23.74 -3.20
N ILE A 276 -5.89 -23.78 -2.77
CA ILE A 276 -4.77 -23.29 -3.58
C ILE A 276 -4.49 -24.21 -4.77
N ILE A 277 -4.57 -25.53 -4.60
CA ILE A 277 -4.47 -26.48 -5.72
C ILE A 277 -5.59 -26.22 -6.74
N THR A 278 -6.83 -26.10 -6.26
CA THR A 278 -7.99 -25.79 -7.13
C THR A 278 -7.81 -24.47 -7.86
N PHE A 279 -7.30 -23.44 -7.17
CA PHE A 279 -7.02 -22.14 -7.78
C PHE A 279 -5.96 -22.23 -8.87
N ASN A 280 -4.87 -22.97 -8.64
CA ASN A 280 -3.82 -23.19 -9.64
C ASN A 280 -4.33 -23.97 -10.88
N ASP A 281 -5.21 -24.94 -10.67
CA ASP A 281 -5.89 -25.66 -11.76
C ASP A 281 -6.80 -24.73 -12.58
N ILE A 282 -7.51 -23.82 -11.91
CA ILE A 282 -8.35 -22.81 -12.58
C ILE A 282 -7.49 -21.88 -13.43
N ILE A 283 -6.38 -21.36 -12.89
CA ILE A 283 -5.43 -20.51 -13.66
C ILE A 283 -4.97 -21.25 -14.90
N THR A 284 -4.53 -22.51 -14.75
CA THR A 284 -4.03 -23.32 -15.86
C THR A 284 -5.08 -23.49 -16.97
N LYS A 285 -6.33 -23.78 -16.59
CA LYS A 285 -7.46 -23.87 -17.53
C LYS A 285 -7.73 -22.53 -18.22
N MET A 286 -7.78 -21.44 -17.47
CA MET A 286 -7.99 -20.10 -18.04
C MET A 286 -6.91 -19.73 -19.06
N LEU A 287 -5.63 -19.99 -18.75
CA LEU A 287 -4.52 -19.73 -19.66
C LEU A 287 -4.67 -20.54 -20.96
N MET A 288 -5.05 -21.82 -20.87
CA MET A 288 -5.27 -22.68 -22.04
C MET A 288 -6.46 -22.20 -22.90
N GLU A 289 -7.60 -21.92 -22.27
CA GLU A 289 -8.82 -21.48 -22.96
C GLU A 289 -8.62 -20.14 -23.66
N MET A 290 -7.93 -19.20 -23.01
CA MET A 290 -7.60 -17.90 -23.58
C MET A 290 -6.46 -17.96 -24.60
N ARG A 291 -5.74 -19.10 -24.71
CA ARG A 291 -4.48 -19.23 -25.46
C ARG A 291 -3.45 -18.17 -25.05
N ALA A 292 -3.37 -17.89 -23.76
CA ALA A 292 -2.50 -16.88 -23.19
C ALA A 292 -1.02 -17.22 -23.45
N LYS A 293 -0.24 -16.20 -23.79
CA LYS A 293 1.21 -16.23 -23.94
C LYS A 293 1.96 -15.64 -22.75
N CYS A 294 1.29 -14.82 -21.92
CA CYS A 294 1.86 -14.31 -20.69
C CYS A 294 2.12 -15.44 -19.68
N THR A 295 3.00 -15.18 -18.71
CA THR A 295 3.28 -16.12 -17.63
C THR A 295 2.48 -15.77 -16.38
N VAL A 296 1.81 -16.75 -15.76
CA VAL A 296 1.24 -16.61 -14.41
C VAL A 296 1.85 -17.69 -13.53
N THR A 297 2.48 -17.27 -12.43
CA THR A 297 3.18 -18.18 -11.52
C THR A 297 2.57 -18.08 -10.13
N VAL A 298 2.12 -19.19 -9.57
CA VAL A 298 1.77 -19.29 -8.14
C VAL A 298 3.04 -19.66 -7.38
N CYS A 299 3.51 -18.76 -6.51
CA CYS A 299 4.68 -18.95 -5.67
C CYS A 299 4.22 -19.18 -4.23
N ILE A 300 4.56 -20.33 -3.65
CA ILE A 300 4.28 -20.66 -2.25
C ILE A 300 5.62 -20.62 -1.50
N ASP A 301 5.73 -19.73 -0.53
CA ASP A 301 6.96 -19.60 0.27
C ASP A 301 6.64 -18.93 1.63
N SER A 302 7.62 -18.98 2.52
CA SER A 302 7.61 -18.49 3.90
C SER A 302 7.44 -16.97 4.00
N LYS A 303 7.14 -16.47 5.20
CA LYS A 303 7.07 -15.03 5.45
C LYS A 303 8.45 -14.35 5.33
N GLU A 304 9.49 -15.10 5.65
CA GLU A 304 10.89 -14.68 5.62
C GLU A 304 11.36 -14.40 4.18
N SER A 305 10.82 -15.14 3.22
CA SER A 305 11.12 -15.00 1.78
C SER A 305 10.36 -13.86 1.09
N GLU A 306 9.34 -13.26 1.71
CA GLU A 306 8.54 -12.18 1.10
C GLU A 306 9.40 -10.98 0.67
N ARG A 307 10.50 -10.73 1.38
CA ARG A 307 11.41 -9.65 1.02
C ARG A 307 12.27 -9.99 -0.19
N ALA A 308 12.60 -11.26 -0.38
CA ALA A 308 13.47 -11.72 -1.46
C ALA A 308 12.84 -11.53 -2.83
N ILE A 309 11.53 -11.81 -2.94
CA ILE A 309 10.81 -11.78 -4.23
C ILE A 309 10.80 -10.39 -4.88
N PHE A 310 10.88 -9.32 -4.09
CA PHE A 310 10.96 -7.95 -4.62
C PHE A 310 12.20 -7.69 -5.47
N LYS A 311 13.26 -8.50 -5.34
CA LYS A 311 14.45 -8.43 -6.21
C LYS A 311 14.17 -8.91 -7.64
N SER A 312 13.09 -9.65 -7.85
CA SER A 312 12.77 -10.35 -9.10
C SER A 312 11.56 -9.76 -9.83
N VAL A 313 11.08 -8.57 -9.43
CA VAL A 313 9.88 -7.94 -10.03
C VAL A 313 10.12 -6.47 -10.37
N ASP A 314 9.18 -5.88 -11.10
CA ASP A 314 9.18 -4.45 -11.47
C ASP A 314 8.02 -3.69 -10.84
N TYR A 315 6.91 -4.39 -10.58
CA TYR A 315 5.69 -3.82 -10.03
C TYR A 315 5.20 -4.63 -8.82
N PHE A 316 4.73 -3.92 -7.81
CA PHE A 316 3.99 -4.48 -6.68
C PHE A 316 2.55 -3.96 -6.72
N ILE A 317 1.60 -4.89 -6.72
CA ILE A 317 0.17 -4.59 -6.71
C ILE A 317 -0.29 -4.58 -5.26
N ALA A 318 -0.47 -3.38 -4.70
CA ALA A 318 -0.95 -3.19 -3.34
C ALA A 318 -2.41 -3.64 -3.20
N ASN A 319 -2.73 -4.27 -2.08
CA ASN A 319 -4.07 -4.70 -1.72
C ASN A 319 -4.50 -4.02 -0.40
N ARG A 320 -5.51 -4.55 0.27
CA ARG A 320 -6.00 -4.02 1.56
C ARG A 320 -5.37 -4.71 2.78
N SER A 321 -4.43 -5.64 2.56
CA SER A 321 -3.76 -6.37 3.63
C SER A 321 -3.05 -5.42 4.57
N SER A 322 -3.01 -5.81 5.84
CA SER A 322 -2.24 -5.19 6.90
C SER A 322 -0.72 -5.22 6.61
N ASP A 323 -0.23 -6.16 5.79
CA ASP A 323 1.17 -6.22 5.37
C ASP A 323 1.54 -5.23 4.25
N THR A 324 0.57 -4.52 3.66
CA THR A 324 0.80 -3.62 2.52
C THR A 324 1.88 -2.57 2.81
N VAL A 325 1.93 -2.04 4.04
CA VAL A 325 2.98 -1.07 4.41
C VAL A 325 4.36 -1.72 4.44
N LEU A 326 4.48 -2.94 4.96
CA LEU A 326 5.73 -3.70 4.96
C LEU A 326 6.20 -3.98 3.52
N HIS A 327 5.29 -4.47 2.68
CA HIS A 327 5.55 -4.73 1.26
C HIS A 327 5.89 -3.47 0.47
N SER A 328 5.29 -2.31 0.80
CA SER A 328 5.68 -1.02 0.22
C SER A 328 7.13 -0.66 0.56
N CYS A 329 7.58 -0.96 1.78
CA CYS A 329 8.98 -0.73 2.16
C CYS A 329 9.91 -1.66 1.36
N TYR A 330 9.54 -2.93 1.17
CA TYR A 330 10.33 -3.85 0.33
C TYR A 330 10.36 -3.41 -1.14
N ALA A 331 9.27 -2.82 -1.64
CA ALA A 331 9.22 -2.26 -2.98
C ALA A 331 10.23 -1.11 -3.13
N ASP A 332 10.24 -0.17 -2.19
CA ASP A 332 11.17 0.97 -2.20
C ASP A 332 12.63 0.52 -2.18
N GLU A 333 12.96 -0.48 -1.35
CA GLU A 333 14.32 -1.01 -1.26
C GLU A 333 14.85 -1.58 -2.58
N ASN A 334 13.95 -2.04 -3.44
CA ASN A 334 14.29 -2.69 -4.71
C ASN A 334 13.91 -1.82 -5.93
N ASN A 335 13.49 -0.56 -5.72
CA ASN A 335 12.98 0.33 -6.77
C ASN A 335 11.80 -0.28 -7.57
N VAL A 336 10.98 -1.08 -6.91
CA VAL A 336 9.77 -1.68 -7.48
C VAL A 336 8.65 -0.65 -7.43
N ARG A 337 7.93 -0.49 -8.54
CA ARG A 337 6.83 0.48 -8.62
C ARG A 337 5.56 -0.08 -7.98
N ILE A 338 4.99 0.67 -7.05
CA ILE A 338 3.71 0.31 -6.45
C ILE A 338 2.56 0.77 -7.36
N ILE A 339 1.59 -0.12 -7.59
CA ILE A 339 0.30 0.21 -8.18
C ILE A 339 -0.81 -0.23 -7.24
N SER A 340 -1.92 0.51 -7.25
CA SER A 340 -3.08 0.21 -6.43
C SER A 340 -3.90 -0.90 -7.09
N GLY A 341 -3.88 -2.11 -6.51
CA GLY A 341 -4.72 -3.21 -6.96
C GLY A 341 -6.22 -2.94 -6.76
N VAL A 342 -6.57 -1.90 -6.01
CA VAL A 342 -7.94 -1.47 -5.76
C VAL A 342 -8.46 -0.47 -6.80
N ASP A 343 -7.59 0.11 -7.63
CA ASP A 343 -7.99 0.98 -8.75
C ASP A 343 -8.83 0.20 -9.78
N VAL A 344 -9.61 0.93 -10.58
CA VAL A 344 -10.39 0.38 -11.69
C VAL A 344 -10.12 1.21 -12.95
N PRO A 345 -9.53 0.61 -14.01
CA PRO A 345 -8.87 -0.70 -14.01
C PRO A 345 -7.57 -0.69 -13.16
N VAL A 346 -7.11 -1.88 -12.78
CA VAL A 346 -5.84 -2.09 -12.05
C VAL A 346 -4.63 -1.72 -12.90
N PHE A 347 -4.61 -2.18 -14.15
CA PHE A 347 -3.43 -2.12 -15.04
C PHE A 347 -3.48 -1.01 -16.08
#